data_AF-A0A244EKC6-F1
#
_entry.id   AF-A0A244EKC6-F1
#
_cell.length_a   1.000
_cell.length_b   1.000
_cell.length_c   1.000
_cell.angle_alpha   90.00
_cell.angle_beta   90.00
_cell.angle_gamma   90.00
#
_symmetry.space_group_name_H-M   'P 1'
#
loop_
_entity.id
_entity.type
_entity.pdbx_description
1 polymer ?
#
loop_
_entity_poly.entity_id
_entity_poly.type
_entity_poly.pdbx_seq_one_letter_code
_entity_poly.pdbx_strand_id
1 'polypeptide(L)'
;MGFNAYARVEASLRPEVTRAQVEAACRDFLDWRGYDLLHDDFHLHETGVAYDVATQCFTLQITSECPHGFAVETFQPLVLAVGELAAEPFAATLVDEDTSNEDSREFVVLAGPADQIGEFRFQRARCAIEEQLKDVDLPPDTPGASVAELAVQDTMTFSTMAPGEVEPAEVARVALDLTGLDFVAARRDRIARLAVALAREIAGEELRLSARPGAPAPNWADEESEQRSAPRG
;
A
#
# COMPACT_ATOMS: atom_id res chain seq x y z
N MET A 1 12.50 20.04 21.58
CA MET A 1 12.21 18.60 21.55
C MET A 1 12.19 18.21 20.08
N GLY A 2 13.06 17.28 19.68
CA GLY A 2 13.05 16.64 18.37
C GLY A 2 12.54 15.21 18.45
N PHE A 3 12.79 14.43 17.40
CA PHE A 3 12.60 12.98 17.35
C PHE A 3 13.82 12.33 16.68
N ASN A 4 14.13 11.09 17.04
CA ASN A 4 15.19 10.34 16.36
C ASN A 4 14.71 9.87 14.99
N ALA A 5 15.39 10.32 13.94
CA ALA A 5 15.00 10.04 12.57
C ALA A 5 15.99 9.11 11.88
N TYR A 6 15.47 8.11 11.17
CA TYR A 6 16.22 7.26 10.27
C TYR A 6 15.66 7.35 8.84
N ALA A 7 16.53 7.59 7.86
CA ALA A 7 16.21 7.43 6.45
C ALA A 7 17.46 7.05 5.67
N ARG A 8 17.31 6.14 4.70
CA ARG A 8 18.28 5.95 3.63
C ARG A 8 17.55 5.91 2.30
N VAL A 9 17.94 6.81 1.41
CA VAL A 9 17.33 6.99 0.09
C VAL A 9 18.42 6.89 -0.95
N GLU A 10 18.18 6.07 -1.96
CA GLU A 10 19.03 5.94 -3.13
C GLU A 10 18.18 6.22 -4.37
N ALA A 11 18.66 7.12 -5.22
CA ALA A 11 17.97 7.51 -6.44
C ALA A 11 18.97 7.61 -7.60
N SER A 12 18.56 7.08 -8.75
CA SER A 12 19.30 7.26 -10.01
C SER A 12 18.86 8.57 -10.65
N LEU A 13 19.80 9.49 -10.88
CA LEU A 13 19.54 10.77 -11.53
C LEU A 13 19.73 10.67 -13.05
N ARG A 14 19.13 11.60 -13.79
CA ARG A 14 19.25 11.64 -15.25
C ARG A 14 20.69 11.96 -15.67
N PRO A 15 21.21 11.37 -16.76
CA PRO A 15 22.63 11.52 -17.15
C PRO A 15 23.14 12.95 -17.34
N GLU A 16 22.24 13.88 -17.68
CA GLU A 16 22.56 15.30 -17.84
C GLU A 16 22.66 16.10 -16.52
N VAL A 17 22.33 15.48 -15.39
CA VAL A 17 22.27 16.17 -14.09
C VAL A 17 23.67 16.48 -13.58
N THR A 18 23.89 17.77 -13.35
CA THR A 18 25.15 18.28 -12.83
C THR A 18 25.16 18.30 -11.31
N ARG A 19 26.36 18.22 -10.73
CA ARG A 19 26.55 18.37 -9.28
C ARG A 19 25.96 19.67 -8.72
N ALA A 20 26.06 20.77 -9.46
CA ALA A 20 25.49 22.06 -9.06
C ALA A 20 23.96 22.03 -8.97
N GLN A 21 23.28 21.29 -9.85
CA GLN A 21 21.83 21.10 -9.75
C GLN A 21 21.44 20.27 -8.54
N VAL A 22 22.19 19.21 -8.23
CA VAL A 22 21.96 18.40 -7.02
C VAL A 22 22.20 19.21 -5.75
N GLU A 23 23.28 19.98 -5.71
CA GLU A 23 23.59 20.88 -4.59
C GLU A 23 22.48 21.92 -4.39
N ALA A 24 21.97 22.52 -5.47
CA ALA A 24 20.86 23.46 -5.41
C ALA A 24 19.57 22.79 -4.90
N ALA A 25 19.26 21.57 -5.36
CA ALA A 25 18.10 20.80 -4.89
C ALA A 25 18.21 20.42 -3.40
N CYS A 26 19.44 20.23 -2.90
CA CYS A 26 19.69 19.84 -1.51
C CYS A 26 19.95 21.02 -0.57
N ARG A 27 19.87 22.27 -1.07
CA ARG A 27 20.46 23.42 -0.39
C ARG A 27 19.91 23.66 1.01
N ASP A 28 18.60 23.60 1.18
CA ASP A 28 17.96 23.82 2.48
C ASP A 28 18.41 22.79 3.53
N PHE A 29 18.57 21.53 3.11
CA PHE A 29 19.08 20.46 3.99
C PHE A 29 20.56 20.63 4.33
N LEU A 30 21.38 20.99 3.33
CA LEU A 30 22.81 21.25 3.50
C LEU A 30 23.04 22.45 4.42
N ASP A 31 22.33 23.55 4.21
CA ASP A 31 22.44 24.78 5.00
C ASP A 31 21.94 24.56 6.45
N TRP A 32 20.87 23.77 6.64
CA TRP A 32 20.38 23.41 7.97
C TRP A 32 21.44 22.67 8.81
N ARG A 33 22.21 21.77 8.18
CA ARG A 33 23.27 21.00 8.88
C ARG A 33 24.64 21.64 8.85
N GLY A 34 24.86 22.62 7.98
CA GLY A 34 26.19 23.15 7.69
C GLY A 34 27.10 22.11 7.04
N TYR A 35 26.54 21.25 6.19
CA TYR A 35 27.26 20.23 5.44
C TYR A 35 27.45 20.62 3.98
N ASP A 36 28.47 20.01 3.36
CA ASP A 36 28.67 20.05 1.92
C ASP A 36 28.12 18.76 1.29
N LEU A 37 27.70 18.86 0.02
CA LEU A 37 27.38 17.68 -0.78
C LEU A 37 28.65 16.81 -0.93
N LEU A 38 28.58 15.52 -0.61
CA LEU A 38 29.73 14.62 -0.79
C LEU A 38 29.85 14.13 -2.24
N HIS A 39 31.03 13.66 -2.63
CA HIS A 39 31.29 13.12 -3.97
C HIS A 39 30.87 11.65 -4.13
N ASP A 40 30.80 10.93 -3.02
CA ASP A 40 30.42 9.53 -2.93
C ASP A 40 29.86 9.26 -1.52
N ASP A 41 29.29 8.07 -1.32
CA ASP A 41 28.67 7.67 -0.05
C ASP A 41 29.64 6.96 0.91
N PHE A 42 30.92 6.78 0.55
CA PHE A 42 31.91 6.08 1.40
C PHE A 42 32.14 6.78 2.75
N HIS A 43 31.98 8.11 2.76
CA HIS A 43 32.13 8.95 3.94
C HIS A 43 30.79 9.39 4.56
N LEU A 44 29.68 8.83 4.07
CA LEU A 44 28.34 9.13 4.55
C LEU A 44 28.04 8.29 5.81
N HIS A 45 28.55 8.72 6.97
CA HIS A 45 28.52 7.91 8.19
C HIS A 45 27.21 8.01 8.99
N GLU A 46 26.55 9.17 9.03
CA GLU A 46 25.36 9.38 9.87
C GLU A 46 24.26 10.14 9.12
N THR A 47 24.42 11.45 8.95
CA THR A 47 23.45 12.31 8.27
C THR A 47 24.16 13.13 7.21
N GLY A 48 23.65 13.12 5.98
CA GLY A 48 24.23 13.88 4.87
C GLY A 48 23.66 13.48 3.52
N VAL A 49 24.21 14.08 2.48
CA VAL A 49 23.91 13.73 1.08
C VAL A 49 25.20 13.50 0.31
N ALA A 50 25.17 12.54 -0.60
CA ALA A 50 26.23 12.22 -1.53
C ALA A 50 25.70 12.17 -2.95
N TYR A 51 26.52 12.57 -3.91
CA TYR A 51 26.21 12.46 -5.31
C TYR A 51 27.45 12.12 -6.14
N ASP A 52 27.44 10.93 -6.71
CA ASP A 52 28.45 10.45 -7.63
C ASP A 52 28.05 10.76 -9.07
N VAL A 53 28.78 11.72 -9.68
CA VAL A 53 28.55 12.17 -11.06
C VAL A 53 28.86 11.06 -12.08
N ALA A 54 29.76 10.13 -11.77
CA ALA A 54 30.13 9.06 -12.69
C ALA A 54 29.03 7.99 -12.82
N THR A 55 28.35 7.67 -11.71
CA THR A 55 27.27 6.68 -11.66
C THR A 55 25.88 7.30 -11.69
N GLN A 56 25.78 8.63 -11.53
CA GLN A 56 24.53 9.38 -11.36
C GLN A 56 23.72 8.92 -10.13
N CYS A 57 24.41 8.34 -9.13
CA CYS A 57 23.79 7.87 -7.91
C CYS A 57 23.71 8.99 -6.88
N PHE A 58 22.49 9.31 -6.46
CA PHE A 58 22.23 10.17 -5.31
C PHE A 58 21.94 9.31 -4.08
N THR A 59 22.56 9.67 -2.96
CA THR A 59 22.32 9.03 -1.66
C THR A 59 22.01 10.09 -0.62
N LEU A 60 20.89 9.93 0.08
CA LEU A 60 20.56 10.66 1.30
C LEU A 60 20.59 9.68 2.47
N GLN A 61 21.30 10.04 3.53
CA GLN A 61 21.26 9.32 4.79
C GLN A 61 20.89 10.27 5.91
N ILE A 62 20.03 9.82 6.80
CA ILE A 62 19.62 10.53 8.01
C ILE A 62 19.67 9.51 9.14
N THR A 63 20.47 9.79 10.15
CA THR A 63 20.55 9.00 11.38
C THR A 63 20.86 9.96 12.51
N SER A 64 19.85 10.71 12.97
CA SER A 64 20.02 11.75 13.99
C SER A 64 18.71 12.32 14.50
N GLU A 65 18.77 13.03 15.64
CA GLU A 65 17.66 13.83 16.14
C GLU A 65 17.29 14.96 15.15
N CYS A 66 16.00 15.08 14.82
CA CYS A 66 15.42 16.06 13.90
C CYS A 66 14.30 16.85 14.59
N PRO A 67 14.04 18.13 14.22
CA PRO A 67 12.92 18.88 14.76
C PRO A 67 11.58 18.28 14.32
N HIS A 68 10.50 18.46 15.08
CA HIS A 68 9.18 17.86 14.78
C HIS A 68 8.59 18.26 13.41
N GLY A 69 9.01 19.38 12.83
CA GLY A 69 8.60 19.82 11.49
C GLY A 69 9.43 19.23 10.35
N PHE A 70 10.54 18.53 10.65
CA PHE A 70 11.55 18.13 9.67
C PHE A 70 10.99 17.33 8.49
N ALA A 71 10.05 16.42 8.74
CA ALA A 71 9.43 15.59 7.72
C ALA A 71 8.80 16.43 6.58
N VAL A 72 8.07 17.50 6.95
CA VAL A 72 7.31 18.35 6.02
C VAL A 72 8.11 19.56 5.57
N GLU A 73 8.92 20.13 6.45
CA GLU A 73 9.65 21.39 6.20
C GLU A 73 10.99 21.19 5.50
N THR A 74 11.58 20.00 5.56
CA THR A 74 12.92 19.73 5.00
C THR A 74 12.96 18.46 4.17
N PHE A 75 12.54 17.32 4.73
CA PHE A 75 12.66 16.02 4.07
C PHE A 75 11.80 15.93 2.80
N GLN A 76 10.51 16.26 2.88
CA GLN A 76 9.63 16.22 1.72
C GLN A 76 10.09 17.17 0.60
N PRO A 77 10.38 18.47 0.85
CA PRO A 77 10.89 19.37 -0.19
C PRO A 77 12.17 18.85 -0.84
N LEU A 78 13.13 18.36 -0.04
CA LEU A 78 14.38 17.77 -0.54
C LEU A 78 14.10 16.60 -1.48
N VAL A 79 13.30 15.63 -1.04
CA VAL A 79 12.98 14.43 -1.82
C VAL A 79 12.27 14.78 -3.12
N LEU A 80 11.33 15.73 -3.10
CA LEU A 80 10.63 16.18 -4.30
C LEU A 80 11.57 16.89 -5.27
N ALA A 81 12.45 17.76 -4.78
CA ALA A 81 13.44 18.45 -5.61
C ALA A 81 14.42 17.48 -6.28
N VAL A 82 14.88 16.45 -5.55
CA VAL A 82 15.68 15.36 -6.13
C VAL A 82 14.84 14.54 -7.13
N GLY A 83 13.55 14.34 -6.85
CA GLY A 83 12.59 13.72 -7.76
C GLY A 83 12.51 14.35 -9.14
N GLU A 84 12.59 15.68 -9.22
CA GLU A 84 12.61 16.39 -10.50
C GLU A 84 13.87 16.08 -11.33
N LEU A 85 14.96 15.68 -10.67
CA LEU A 85 16.23 15.32 -11.29
C LEU A 85 16.33 13.82 -11.60
N ALA A 86 15.49 13.00 -10.98
CA ALA A 86 15.56 11.54 -11.06
C ALA A 86 15.25 11.00 -12.46
N ALA A 87 15.91 9.91 -12.82
CA ALA A 87 15.66 9.16 -14.05
C ALA A 87 14.41 8.29 -13.95
N GLU A 88 14.14 7.79 -12.75
CA GLU A 88 13.04 6.87 -12.43
C GLU A 88 12.36 7.28 -11.12
N PRO A 89 11.08 6.94 -10.93
CA PRO A 89 10.40 7.18 -9.67
C PRO A 89 10.95 6.33 -8.54
N PHE A 90 11.04 6.91 -7.36
CA PHE A 90 11.53 6.26 -6.15
C PHE A 90 10.66 6.62 -4.94
N ALA A 91 10.88 5.88 -3.87
CA ALA A 91 10.25 6.08 -2.58
C ALA A 91 11.30 6.44 -1.54
N ALA A 92 11.08 7.51 -0.81
CA ALA A 92 11.86 7.88 0.35
C ALA A 92 11.01 7.68 1.61
N THR A 93 11.49 6.86 2.54
CA THR A 93 10.83 6.63 3.83
C THR A 93 11.68 7.25 4.93
N LEU A 94 11.07 8.15 5.70
CA LEU A 94 11.61 8.69 6.94
C LEU A 94 10.93 7.98 8.12
N VAL A 95 11.71 7.41 9.01
CA VAL A 95 11.24 6.66 10.17
C VAL A 95 11.46 7.49 11.43
N ASP A 96 10.41 7.69 12.22
CA ASP A 96 10.46 8.19 13.59
C ASP A 96 10.70 7.01 14.55
N GLU A 97 11.91 6.93 15.11
CA GLU A 97 12.34 5.83 15.98
C GLU A 97 11.80 5.97 17.42
N ASP A 98 11.21 7.10 17.79
CA ASP A 98 10.75 7.35 19.16
C ASP A 98 9.31 6.88 19.42
N THR A 99 8.53 6.57 18.38
CA THR A 99 7.13 6.13 18.52
C THR A 99 7.02 4.61 18.69
N SER A 100 6.09 4.13 19.51
CA SER A 100 5.89 2.69 19.78
C SER A 100 4.84 2.02 18.87
N ASN A 101 4.16 2.78 18.00
CA ASN A 101 3.13 2.28 17.10
C ASN A 101 3.62 2.29 15.65
N GLU A 102 3.60 1.12 14.99
CA GLU A 102 4.24 0.89 13.69
C GLU A 102 3.69 1.79 12.58
N ASP A 103 2.38 2.03 12.52
CA ASP A 103 1.74 2.81 11.45
C ASP A 103 2.01 4.32 11.54
N SER A 104 2.43 4.83 12.71
CA SER A 104 2.77 6.26 12.90
C SER A 104 4.26 6.55 12.80
N ARG A 105 5.10 5.53 12.56
CA ARG A 105 6.56 5.67 12.45
C ARG A 105 7.00 6.21 11.10
N GLU A 106 6.28 5.89 10.03
CA GLU A 106 6.79 6.09 8.67
C GLU A 106 6.15 7.30 7.98
N PHE A 107 7.01 8.18 7.48
CA PHE A 107 6.64 9.26 6.58
C PHE A 107 7.23 8.97 5.20
N VAL A 108 6.35 8.61 4.25
CA VAL A 108 6.74 8.16 2.91
C VAL A 108 6.47 9.25 1.87
N VAL A 109 7.50 9.59 1.09
CA VAL A 109 7.41 10.50 -0.05
C VAL A 109 7.72 9.75 -1.33
N LEU A 110 6.85 9.87 -2.33
CA LEU A 110 7.08 9.35 -3.68
C LEU A 110 7.53 10.50 -4.58
N ALA A 111 8.65 10.31 -5.27
CA ALA A 111 9.29 11.37 -6.07
C ALA A 111 9.90 10.79 -7.36
N GLY A 112 10.03 11.62 -8.38
CA GLY A 112 10.45 11.20 -9.72
C GLY A 112 9.70 11.89 -10.87
N PRO A 113 9.89 11.41 -12.11
CA PRO A 113 9.21 11.96 -13.28
C PRO A 113 7.68 11.92 -13.16
N ALA A 114 7.04 13.07 -13.35
CA ALA A 114 5.60 13.25 -13.09
C ALA A 114 4.69 12.30 -13.90
N ASP A 115 5.11 11.94 -15.11
CA ASP A 115 4.44 11.00 -16.01
C ASP A 115 4.54 9.53 -15.54
N GLN A 116 5.49 9.21 -14.66
CA GLN A 116 5.74 7.85 -14.16
C GLN A 116 5.24 7.62 -12.73
N ILE A 117 5.08 8.69 -11.93
CA ILE A 117 4.63 8.60 -10.53
C ILE A 117 3.29 7.87 -10.38
N GLY A 118 2.35 8.07 -11.31
CA GLY A 118 1.04 7.42 -11.26
C GLY A 118 1.14 5.90 -11.34
N GLU A 119 1.89 5.39 -12.32
CA GLU A 119 2.12 3.96 -12.50
C GLU A 119 2.96 3.38 -11.35
N PHE A 120 3.99 4.09 -10.90
CA PHE A 120 4.80 3.67 -9.75
C PHE A 120 3.96 3.53 -8.47
N ARG A 121 3.07 4.49 -8.20
CA ARG A 121 2.13 4.42 -7.07
C ARG A 121 1.21 3.21 -7.20
N PHE A 122 0.69 2.95 -8.39
CA PHE A 122 -0.17 1.79 -8.65
C PHE A 122 0.58 0.47 -8.40
N GLN A 123 1.80 0.33 -8.92
CA GLN A 123 2.62 -0.86 -8.73
C GLN A 123 2.98 -1.08 -7.27
N ARG A 124 3.38 -0.03 -6.54
CA ARG A 124 3.67 -0.13 -5.11
C ARG A 124 2.43 -0.53 -4.31
N ALA A 125 1.29 0.08 -4.58
CA ALA A 125 0.02 -0.30 -3.93
C ALA A 125 -0.33 -1.76 -4.21
N ARG A 126 -0.13 -2.22 -5.45
CA ARG A 126 -0.33 -3.63 -5.82
C ARG A 126 0.60 -4.54 -5.03
N CYS A 127 1.89 -4.23 -4.92
CA CYS A 127 2.84 -5.03 -4.14
C CYS A 127 2.48 -5.07 -2.64
N ALA A 128 2.13 -3.93 -2.04
CA ALA A 128 1.72 -3.85 -0.64
C ALA A 128 0.46 -4.69 -0.37
N ILE A 129 -0.54 -4.59 -1.25
CA ILE A 129 -1.74 -5.44 -1.18
C ILE A 129 -1.35 -6.92 -1.32
N GLU A 130 -0.48 -7.27 -2.27
CA GLU A 130 -0.03 -8.64 -2.48
C GLU A 130 0.70 -9.24 -1.27
N GLU A 131 1.45 -8.42 -0.51
CA GLU A 131 2.09 -8.85 0.73
C GLU A 131 1.07 -9.07 1.84
N GLN A 132 0.18 -8.10 2.07
CA GLN A 132 -0.83 -8.17 3.13
C GLN A 132 -1.86 -9.29 2.89
N LEU A 133 -2.21 -9.57 1.63
CA LEU A 133 -3.20 -10.60 1.30
C LEU A 133 -2.75 -12.01 1.66
N LYS A 134 -1.45 -12.30 1.71
CA LYS A 134 -0.94 -13.66 2.00
C LYS A 134 -1.43 -14.20 3.33
N ASP A 135 -1.65 -13.31 4.29
CA ASP A 135 -2.09 -13.64 5.65
C ASP A 135 -3.61 -13.54 5.82
N VAL A 136 -4.33 -13.08 4.79
CA VAL A 136 -5.80 -13.03 4.81
C VAL A 136 -6.36 -14.42 4.55
N ASP A 137 -7.04 -14.96 5.56
CA ASP A 137 -7.82 -16.20 5.49
C ASP A 137 -9.21 -16.01 6.13
N LEU A 138 -10.06 -17.01 5.94
CA LEU A 138 -11.35 -17.12 6.61
C LEU A 138 -11.15 -17.29 8.13
N PRO A 139 -12.03 -16.71 8.97
CA PRO A 139 -12.02 -16.99 10.40
C PRO A 139 -12.08 -18.50 10.70
N PRO A 140 -11.50 -18.95 11.82
CA PRO A 140 -11.66 -20.33 12.26
C PRO A 140 -13.14 -20.69 12.39
N ASP A 141 -13.46 -21.96 12.11
CA ASP A 141 -14.82 -22.50 12.13
C ASP A 141 -15.80 -21.85 11.12
N THR A 142 -15.31 -21.10 10.12
CA THR A 142 -16.15 -20.64 9.00
C THR A 142 -16.68 -21.87 8.24
N PRO A 143 -18.01 -22.10 8.20
CA PRO A 143 -18.57 -23.19 7.42
C PRO A 143 -18.36 -23.01 5.93
N GLY A 144 -18.16 -24.14 5.24
CA GLY A 144 -18.06 -24.23 3.79
C GLY A 144 -16.65 -24.53 3.29
N ALA A 145 -16.27 -23.96 2.16
CA ALA A 145 -15.00 -24.20 1.49
C ALA A 145 -13.92 -23.21 1.94
N SER A 146 -12.67 -23.67 1.99
CA SER A 146 -11.51 -22.84 2.26
C SER A 146 -11.23 -21.85 1.12
N VAL A 147 -10.44 -20.80 1.40
CA VAL A 147 -10.02 -19.82 0.39
C VAL A 147 -9.30 -20.50 -0.79
N ALA A 148 -8.45 -21.49 -0.51
CA ALA A 148 -7.74 -22.24 -1.54
C ALA A 148 -8.69 -23.07 -2.44
N GLU A 149 -9.74 -23.66 -1.86
CA GLU A 149 -10.75 -24.40 -2.63
C GLU A 149 -11.65 -23.47 -3.45
N LEU A 150 -11.96 -22.28 -2.95
CA LEU A 150 -12.72 -21.25 -3.66
C LEU A 150 -11.91 -20.63 -4.80
N ALA A 151 -10.60 -20.45 -4.62
CA ALA A 151 -9.71 -19.87 -5.62
C ALA A 151 -9.62 -20.68 -6.92
N VAL A 152 -9.91 -21.99 -6.88
CA VAL A 152 -9.96 -22.83 -8.08
C VAL A 152 -11.34 -22.87 -8.75
N GLN A 153 -12.36 -22.29 -8.13
CA GLN A 153 -13.70 -22.19 -8.70
C GLN A 153 -13.84 -20.94 -9.59
N ASP A 154 -14.79 -20.98 -10.50
CA ASP A 154 -15.18 -19.80 -11.29
C ASP A 154 -16.18 -18.92 -10.54
N THR A 155 -16.86 -19.45 -9.53
CA THR A 155 -17.86 -18.73 -8.75
C THR A 155 -17.65 -18.95 -7.25
N MET A 156 -17.80 -17.88 -6.47
CA MET A 156 -17.66 -17.93 -5.01
C MET A 156 -18.62 -16.95 -4.35
N THR A 157 -19.24 -17.37 -3.26
CA THR A 157 -20.16 -16.56 -2.47
C THR A 157 -19.73 -16.59 -1.01
N PHE A 158 -19.62 -15.39 -0.43
CA PHE A 158 -19.40 -15.16 0.98
C PHE A 158 -20.67 -14.57 1.58
N SER A 159 -21.22 -15.26 2.56
CA SER A 159 -22.47 -14.92 3.24
C SER A 159 -22.22 -14.61 4.71
N THR A 160 -23.08 -13.79 5.30
CA THR A 160 -23.11 -13.53 6.75
C THR A 160 -24.28 -14.21 7.42
N MET A 161 -24.09 -14.64 8.67
CA MET A 161 -25.09 -15.25 9.53
C MET A 161 -25.09 -14.57 10.90
N ALA A 162 -26.27 -14.40 11.49
CA ALA A 162 -26.39 -13.95 12.88
C ALA A 162 -25.91 -15.06 13.85
N PRO A 163 -25.26 -14.70 14.96
CA PRO A 163 -24.82 -15.67 15.95
C PRO A 163 -26.01 -16.26 16.71
N GLY A 164 -26.02 -17.59 16.90
CA GLY A 164 -26.96 -18.27 17.79
C GLY A 164 -28.34 -18.63 17.21
N GLU A 165 -28.56 -18.42 15.92
CA GLU A 165 -29.80 -18.88 15.25
C GLU A 165 -29.77 -20.39 14.97
N VAL A 166 -30.91 -21.05 15.21
CA VAL A 166 -31.09 -22.51 15.02
C VAL A 166 -31.20 -22.88 13.53
N GLU A 167 -31.69 -21.95 12.71
CA GLU A 167 -31.65 -21.99 11.24
C GLU A 167 -31.16 -20.63 10.76
N PRO A 168 -29.84 -20.38 10.73
CA PRO A 168 -29.31 -19.09 10.34
C PRO A 168 -29.65 -18.79 8.88
N ALA A 169 -30.40 -17.72 8.65
CA ALA A 169 -30.63 -17.22 7.29
C ALA A 169 -29.31 -16.65 6.77
N GLU A 170 -28.65 -17.38 5.86
CA GLU A 170 -27.44 -16.89 5.19
C GLU A 170 -27.81 -15.73 4.27
N VAL A 171 -27.22 -14.56 4.51
CA VAL A 171 -27.36 -13.39 3.62
C VAL A 171 -26.07 -13.25 2.81
N ALA A 172 -26.15 -13.41 1.49
CA ALA A 172 -25.02 -13.19 0.60
C ALA A 172 -24.54 -11.74 0.70
N ARG A 173 -23.23 -11.54 0.87
CA ARG A 173 -22.62 -10.19 0.94
C ARG A 173 -21.68 -9.92 -0.21
N VAL A 174 -20.90 -10.93 -0.58
CA VAL A 174 -19.96 -10.86 -1.70
C VAL A 174 -20.21 -12.08 -2.57
N ALA A 175 -20.54 -11.85 -3.83
CA ALA A 175 -20.63 -12.91 -4.84
C ALA A 175 -19.71 -12.52 -6.00
N LEU A 176 -18.84 -13.44 -6.40
CA LEU A 176 -17.93 -13.26 -7.52
C LEU A 176 -18.22 -14.30 -8.59
N ASP A 177 -18.26 -13.83 -9.84
CA ASP A 177 -18.34 -14.65 -11.03
C ASP A 177 -17.13 -14.31 -11.92
N LEU A 178 -16.24 -15.29 -12.07
CA LEU A 178 -15.02 -15.23 -12.86
C LEU A 178 -15.15 -16.06 -14.15
N THR A 179 -16.36 -16.50 -14.48
CA THR A 179 -16.63 -17.32 -15.67
C THR A 179 -16.13 -16.61 -16.93
N GLY A 180 -15.36 -17.34 -17.75
CA GLY A 180 -14.80 -16.81 -19.01
C GLY A 180 -13.58 -15.91 -18.83
N LEU A 181 -13.10 -15.69 -17.61
CA LEU A 181 -11.86 -14.95 -17.34
C LEU A 181 -10.67 -15.91 -17.20
N ASP A 182 -9.69 -15.76 -18.08
CA ASP A 182 -8.45 -16.55 -18.04
C ASP A 182 -7.45 -15.92 -17.07
N PHE A 183 -7.54 -16.36 -15.80
CA PHE A 183 -6.64 -15.93 -14.73
C PHE A 183 -5.75 -17.08 -14.28
N VAL A 184 -4.45 -16.82 -14.18
CA VAL A 184 -3.49 -17.73 -13.54
C VAL A 184 -3.84 -17.98 -12.08
N ALA A 185 -3.43 -19.13 -11.54
CA ALA A 185 -3.74 -19.55 -10.17
C ALA A 185 -3.40 -18.49 -9.11
N ALA A 186 -2.22 -17.85 -9.21
CA ALA A 186 -1.81 -16.78 -8.30
C ALA A 186 -2.75 -15.57 -8.32
N ARG A 187 -3.34 -15.23 -9.48
CA ARG A 187 -4.30 -14.13 -9.58
C ARG A 187 -5.66 -14.52 -9.00
N ARG A 188 -6.10 -15.76 -9.22
CA ARG A 188 -7.36 -16.26 -8.64
C ARG A 188 -7.29 -16.34 -7.10
N ASP A 189 -6.18 -16.81 -6.55
CA ASP A 189 -5.94 -16.83 -5.10
C ASP A 189 -6.03 -15.42 -4.49
N ARG A 190 -5.37 -14.43 -5.12
CA ARG A 190 -5.48 -13.02 -4.68
C ARG A 190 -6.91 -12.49 -4.73
N ILE A 191 -7.68 -12.81 -5.77
CA ILE A 191 -9.08 -12.41 -5.89
C ILE A 191 -9.92 -13.00 -4.76
N ALA A 192 -9.75 -14.30 -4.46
CA ALA A 192 -10.46 -14.96 -3.38
C ALA A 192 -10.12 -14.32 -2.01
N ARG A 193 -8.84 -14.03 -1.75
CA ARG A 193 -8.39 -13.37 -0.51
C ARG A 193 -8.91 -11.94 -0.37
N LEU A 194 -8.95 -11.17 -1.45
CA LEU A 194 -9.60 -9.85 -1.47
C LEU A 194 -11.09 -9.94 -1.15
N ALA A 195 -11.77 -10.94 -1.70
CA ALA A 195 -13.18 -11.18 -1.44
C ALA A 195 -13.43 -11.53 0.04
N VAL A 196 -12.54 -12.32 0.64
CA VAL A 196 -12.57 -12.64 2.08
C VAL A 196 -12.35 -11.39 2.93
N ALA A 197 -11.35 -10.56 2.61
CA ALA A 197 -11.10 -9.31 3.33
C ALA A 197 -12.33 -8.41 3.30
N LEU A 198 -12.94 -8.24 2.12
CA LEU A 198 -14.16 -7.45 1.96
C LEU A 198 -15.35 -8.07 2.71
N ALA A 199 -15.52 -9.39 2.65
CA ALA A 199 -16.60 -10.09 3.36
C ALA A 199 -16.46 -9.95 4.88
N ARG A 200 -15.23 -10.03 5.41
CA ARG A 200 -14.92 -9.80 6.83
C ARG A 200 -15.25 -8.37 7.26
N GLU A 201 -14.87 -7.38 6.46
CA GLU A 201 -15.20 -5.98 6.73
C GLU A 201 -16.72 -5.77 6.77
N ILE A 202 -17.47 -6.35 5.83
CA ILE A 202 -18.94 -6.26 5.81
C ILE A 202 -19.57 -7.00 7.01
N ALA A 203 -19.02 -8.14 7.41
CA ALA A 203 -19.49 -8.90 8.57
C ALA A 203 -19.30 -8.13 9.90
N GLY A 204 -18.23 -7.34 9.99
CA GLY A 204 -17.81 -6.73 11.26
C GLY A 204 -17.46 -7.78 12.32
N GLU A 205 -17.54 -7.41 13.59
CA GLU A 205 -17.24 -8.30 14.72
C GLU A 205 -18.43 -9.20 15.12
N GLU A 206 -19.62 -8.90 14.65
CA GLU A 206 -20.87 -9.47 15.17
C GLU A 206 -21.38 -10.67 14.35
N LEU A 207 -21.09 -10.70 13.04
CA LEU A 207 -21.64 -11.69 12.13
C LEU A 207 -20.64 -12.82 11.83
N ARG A 208 -21.14 -14.05 11.74
CA ARG A 208 -20.34 -15.19 11.28
C ARG A 208 -20.32 -15.24 9.77
N LEU A 209 -19.18 -15.61 9.19
CA LEU A 209 -19.05 -15.82 7.75
C LEU A 209 -19.35 -17.27 7.37
N SER A 210 -19.87 -17.46 6.16
CA SER A 210 -20.01 -18.73 5.45
C SER A 210 -19.44 -18.54 4.05
N ALA A 211 -18.66 -19.49 3.55
CA ALA A 211 -17.97 -19.35 2.27
C ALA A 211 -18.24 -20.59 1.40
N ARG A 212 -18.85 -20.42 0.24
CA ARG A 212 -19.27 -21.55 -0.60
C ARG A 212 -18.95 -21.30 -2.07
N PRO A 213 -18.63 -22.35 -2.84
CA PRO A 213 -18.74 -22.29 -4.29
C PRO A 213 -20.16 -21.83 -4.64
N GLY A 214 -20.27 -20.70 -5.33
CA GLY A 214 -21.55 -20.02 -5.53
C GLY A 214 -22.26 -20.46 -6.80
N ALA A 215 -23.60 -20.48 -6.77
CA ALA A 215 -24.39 -20.34 -8.01
C ALA A 215 -24.24 -18.89 -8.54
N PRO A 216 -24.46 -18.62 -9.84
CA PRO A 216 -24.37 -17.27 -10.41
C PRO A 216 -25.16 -16.27 -9.54
N ALA A 217 -24.59 -15.07 -9.36
CA ALA A 217 -25.10 -14.07 -8.42
C ALA A 217 -26.62 -13.93 -8.54
N PRO A 218 -27.37 -13.92 -7.41
CA PRO A 218 -28.80 -13.61 -7.45
C PRO A 218 -28.97 -12.25 -8.12
N ASN A 219 -29.97 -12.12 -8.97
CA ASN A 219 -30.23 -10.88 -9.70
C ASN A 219 -30.78 -9.83 -8.71
N TRP A 220 -29.88 -9.11 -8.04
CA TRP A 220 -30.21 -8.10 -7.00
C TRP A 220 -31.16 -7.00 -7.49
N ALA A 221 -31.38 -6.87 -8.80
CA ALA A 221 -32.33 -5.95 -9.40
C ALA A 221 -33.81 -6.39 -9.24
N ASP A 222 -34.08 -7.67 -9.00
CA ASP A 222 -35.45 -8.18 -8.94
C ASP A 222 -36.07 -8.06 -7.53
N GLU A 223 -35.27 -8.03 -6.46
CA GLU A 223 -35.75 -7.94 -5.07
C GLU A 223 -36.37 -6.57 -4.72
N GLU A 224 -35.87 -5.46 -5.31
CA GLU A 224 -36.51 -4.14 -5.16
C GLU A 224 -37.87 -4.04 -5.88
N SER A 225 -38.09 -4.90 -6.89
CA SER A 225 -39.32 -4.92 -7.68
C SER A 225 -40.46 -5.64 -6.94
N GLU A 226 -40.13 -6.67 -6.16
CA GLU A 226 -41.10 -7.44 -5.38
C GLU A 226 -41.57 -6.69 -4.12
N GLN A 227 -40.70 -5.94 -3.45
CA GLN A 227 -41.09 -5.13 -2.27
C GLN A 227 -42.00 -3.95 -2.61
N ARG A 228 -41.96 -3.43 -3.84
CA ARG A 228 -42.89 -2.38 -4.30
C ARG A 228 -44.26 -2.89 -4.75
N SER A 229 -44.41 -4.20 -4.92
CA SER A 229 -45.62 -4.81 -5.49
C SER A 229 -46.60 -5.37 -4.44
N ALA A 230 -46.26 -5.31 -3.16
CA ALA A 230 -47.20 -5.72 -2.10
C ALA A 230 -48.31 -4.66 -1.90
N PRO A 231 -49.59 -4.99 -2.15
CA PRO A 231 -50.68 -4.07 -1.87
C PRO A 231 -50.80 -3.91 -0.35
N ARG A 232 -50.84 -2.67 0.13
CA ARG A 232 -51.25 -2.35 1.50
C ARG A 232 -52.73 -2.72 1.65
N GLY A 233 -52.99 -3.91 2.19
CA GLY A 233 -54.30 -4.34 2.68
C GLY A 233 -54.52 -3.92 4.13
#